data_AF-A0A4Q9HPG7-F1
#
_entry.id   AF-A0A4Q9HPG7-F1
#
_cell.length_a   1.000
_cell.length_b   1.000
_cell.length_c   1.000
_cell.angle_alpha   90.00
_cell.angle_beta   90.00
_cell.angle_gamma   90.00
#
_symmetry.space_group_name_H-M   'P 1'
#
loop_
_entity.id
_entity.type
_entity.pdbx_description
1 polymer ?
#
loop_
_entity_poly.entity_id
_entity_poly.type
_entity_poly.pdbx_seq_one_letter_code
_entity_poly.pdbx_strand_id
1 'polypeptide(L)'
;MATQIILALLTLGAIARVTRFVVDDILFQPVRTAVGQRGSRRLFTWLADLMACSWCTSIWASAAAAVAHWLWHDTAAYLYVVAALTASHVVSLAASWLDSPTPPRHIVLNPLAIDMAVRDQRR
;
A
#
# COMPACT_ATOMS: atom_id res chain seq x y z
N MET A 1 15.04 23.64 -12.56
CA MET A 1 14.76 23.34 -11.14
C MET A 1 13.29 22.99 -10.90
N ALA A 2 12.33 23.84 -11.31
CA ALA A 2 10.90 23.57 -11.12
C ALA A 2 10.42 22.19 -11.65
N THR A 3 10.85 21.79 -12.85
CA THR A 3 10.48 20.49 -13.44
C THR A 3 10.94 19.29 -12.62
N GLN A 4 12.13 19.36 -12.01
CA GLN A 4 12.67 18.29 -11.18
C GLN A 4 11.89 18.15 -9.88
N ILE A 5 11.45 19.27 -9.30
CA ILE A 5 10.60 19.27 -8.10
C ILE A 5 9.23 18.65 -8.43
N ILE A 6 8.61 19.05 -9.55
CA ILE A 6 7.32 18.49 -9.99
C ILE A 6 7.45 16.98 -10.20
N LEU A 7 8.48 16.52 -10.91
CA LEU A 7 8.74 15.10 -11.10
C LEU A 7 8.91 14.38 -9.77
N ALA A 8 9.70 14.92 -8.83
CA ALA A 8 9.89 14.32 -7.51
C ALA A 8 8.57 14.20 -6.70
N LEU A 9 7.69 15.19 -6.80
CA LEU A 9 6.38 15.14 -6.13
C LEU A 9 5.44 14.13 -6.78
N LEU A 10 5.43 14.06 -8.11
CA LEU A 10 4.64 13.07 -8.84
C LEU A 10 5.15 11.64 -8.63
N THR A 11 6.46 11.44 -8.54
CA THR A 11 7.00 10.11 -8.22
C THR A 11 6.64 9.70 -6.80
N LEU A 12 6.69 10.62 -5.83
CA LEU A 12 6.24 10.37 -4.47
C LEU A 12 4.75 9.97 -4.41
N GLY A 13 3.89 10.71 -5.12
CA GLY A 13 2.46 10.36 -5.24
C GLY A 13 2.22 9.00 -5.89
N ALA A 14 2.99 8.67 -6.94
CA ALA A 14 2.93 7.38 -7.60
C ALA A 14 3.36 6.23 -6.67
N ILE A 15 4.43 6.41 -5.89
CA ILE A 15 4.89 5.43 -4.89
C ILE A 15 3.80 5.21 -3.83
N ALA A 16 3.15 6.28 -3.35
CA ALA A 16 2.05 6.17 -2.40
C ALA A 16 0.86 5.38 -2.99
N ARG A 17 0.49 5.61 -4.26
CA ARG A 17 -0.56 4.86 -4.95
C ARG A 17 -0.23 3.37 -5.05
N VAL A 18 0.98 3.05 -5.50
CA VAL A 18 1.43 1.67 -5.70
C VAL A 18 1.52 0.93 -4.36
N THR A 19 2.03 1.60 -3.32
CA THR A 19 2.11 1.02 -1.97
C THR A 19 0.71 0.66 -1.47
N ARG A 20 -0.25 1.60 -1.54
CA ARG A 20 -1.65 1.33 -1.16
C ARG A 20 -2.29 0.26 -2.03
N PHE A 21 -1.98 0.24 -3.33
CA PHE A 21 -2.47 -0.77 -4.27
C PHE A 21 -2.09 -2.18 -3.83
N VAL A 22 -0.81 -2.37 -3.51
CA VAL A 22 -0.30 -3.68 -3.09
C VAL A 22 -0.86 -4.10 -1.73
N VAL A 23 -0.93 -3.18 -0.76
CA VAL A 23 -1.25 -3.53 0.63
C VAL A 23 -2.76 -3.62 0.89
N ASP A 24 -3.53 -2.63 0.46
CA ASP A 24 -4.92 -2.45 0.91
C ASP A 24 -5.97 -2.57 -0.20
N ASP A 25 -5.59 -2.41 -1.46
CA ASP A 25 -6.57 -2.33 -2.56
C ASP A 25 -7.24 -3.69 -2.81
N ILE A 26 -8.55 -3.64 -3.04
CA ILE A 26 -9.39 -4.82 -3.30
C ILE A 26 -9.02 -5.49 -4.60
N LEU A 27 -8.56 -4.72 -5.60
CA LEU A 27 -8.16 -5.28 -6.89
C LEU A 27 -6.92 -6.19 -6.77
N PHE A 28 -6.06 -5.93 -5.77
CA PHE A 28 -4.86 -6.73 -5.51
C PHE A 28 -5.08 -7.82 -4.45
N GLN A 29 -6.26 -7.87 -3.83
CA GLN A 29 -6.64 -8.90 -2.86
C GLN A 29 -6.48 -10.35 -3.38
N PRO A 30 -6.89 -10.74 -4.60
CA PRO A 30 -6.73 -12.12 -5.06
C PRO A 30 -5.26 -12.55 -5.16
N VAL A 31 -4.36 -11.61 -5.43
CA VAL A 31 -2.91 -11.89 -5.46
C VAL A 31 -2.41 -12.13 -4.04
N ARG A 32 -2.79 -11.28 -3.08
CA ARG A 32 -2.42 -11.45 -1.66
C ARG A 32 -2.93 -12.78 -1.10
N THR A 33 -4.17 -13.15 -1.37
CA THR A 33 -4.74 -14.43 -0.90
C THR A 33 -4.03 -15.63 -1.53
N ALA A 34 -3.76 -15.58 -2.83
CA ALA A 34 -3.04 -16.65 -3.53
C ALA A 34 -1.58 -16.80 -3.05
N VAL A 35 -0.93 -15.72 -2.58
CA VAL A 35 0.41 -15.78 -1.98
C VAL A 35 0.33 -16.40 -0.58
N GLY A 36 -0.62 -15.99 0.24
CA GLY A 36 -0.83 -16.56 1.59
C GLY A 36 -1.19 -18.05 1.57
N GLN A 37 -2.02 -18.49 0.61
CA GLN A 37 -2.43 -19.89 0.47
C GLN A 37 -1.30 -20.84 0.05
N ARG A 38 -0.22 -20.33 -0.57
CA ARG A 38 0.95 -21.14 -0.96
C ARG A 38 1.92 -21.40 0.22
N GLY A 39 1.52 -21.02 1.44
CA GLY A 39 2.31 -21.01 2.67
C GLY A 39 3.04 -22.32 2.98
N SER A 40 4.36 -22.30 2.76
CA SER A 40 5.37 -23.20 3.34
C SER A 40 6.77 -22.87 2.80
N ARG A 41 6.87 -22.32 1.58
CA ARG A 41 8.14 -21.89 1.01
C ARG A 41 8.54 -20.51 1.54
N ARG A 42 9.80 -20.37 1.96
CA ARG A 42 10.41 -19.13 2.45
C ARG A 42 10.09 -17.90 1.59
N LEU A 43 10.08 -18.06 0.26
CA LEU A 43 9.76 -16.99 -0.68
C LEU A 43 8.32 -16.48 -0.52
N PHE A 44 7.33 -17.37 -0.37
CA PHE A 44 5.93 -16.96 -0.23
C PHE A 44 5.65 -16.32 1.12
N THR A 45 6.32 -16.76 2.18
CA THR A 45 6.26 -16.09 3.49
C THR A 45 6.82 -14.67 3.42
N TRP A 46 8.01 -14.49 2.82
CA TRP A 46 8.59 -13.16 2.62
C TRP A 46 7.71 -12.25 1.76
N LEU A 47 7.12 -12.78 0.68
CA LEU A 47 6.17 -12.05 -0.17
C LEU A 47 4.90 -11.65 0.57
N ALA A 48 4.37 -12.53 1.44
CA ALA A 48 3.22 -12.20 2.26
C ALA A 48 3.52 -11.05 3.24
N ASP A 49 4.67 -11.10 3.92
CA ASP A 49 5.12 -10.04 4.82
C ASP A 49 5.35 -8.72 4.08
N LEU A 50 5.93 -8.79 2.88
CA LEU A 50 6.14 -7.64 2.01
C LEU A 50 4.82 -6.96 1.68
N MET A 51 3.82 -7.71 1.23
CA MET A 51 2.50 -7.20 0.84
C MET A 51 1.61 -6.79 2.02
N ALA A 52 1.92 -7.21 3.24
CA ALA A 52 1.19 -6.82 4.44
C ALA A 52 1.76 -5.56 5.11
N CYS A 53 3.03 -5.22 4.86
CA CYS A 53 3.70 -4.08 5.47
C CYS A 53 3.86 -2.92 4.49
N SER A 54 3.19 -1.80 4.77
CA SER A 54 3.29 -0.57 3.97
C SER A 54 4.70 0.00 3.91
N TRP A 55 5.46 -0.10 5.00
CA TRP A 55 6.85 0.34 5.04
C TRP A 55 7.77 -0.54 4.20
N CYS A 56 7.61 -1.86 4.26
CA CYS A 56 8.39 -2.77 3.44
C CYS A 56 8.06 -2.56 1.95
N THR A 57 6.77 -2.51 1.60
CA THR A 57 6.33 -2.28 0.22
C THR A 57 6.84 -0.95 -0.33
N SER A 58 6.82 0.13 0.46
CA SER A 58 7.21 1.46 -0.03
C SER A 58 8.69 1.55 -0.40
N ILE A 59 9.57 0.85 0.32
CA ILE A 59 11.00 0.77 -0.01
C ILE A 59 11.18 0.15 -1.41
N TRP A 60 10.52 -0.98 -1.67
CA TRP A 60 10.62 -1.68 -2.95
C TRP A 60 9.92 -0.91 -4.08
N ALA A 61 8.79 -0.26 -3.80
CA ALA A 61 8.13 0.63 -4.75
C ALA A 61 9.01 1.84 -5.11
N SER A 62 9.72 2.41 -4.14
CA SER A 62 10.67 3.51 -4.36
C SER A 62 11.87 3.07 -5.18
N ALA A 63 12.44 1.90 -4.89
CA ALA A 63 13.52 1.33 -5.67
C ALA A 63 13.10 1.08 -7.13
N ALA A 64 11.90 0.51 -7.34
CA ALA A 64 11.34 0.33 -8.68
C ALA A 64 11.12 1.68 -9.40
N ALA A 65 10.60 2.70 -8.71
CA ALA A 65 10.41 4.03 -9.27
C ALA A 65 11.75 4.70 -9.65
N ALA A 66 12.81 4.50 -8.86
CA ALA A 66 14.14 5.01 -9.15
C ALA A 66 14.76 4.33 -10.38
N VAL A 67 14.66 3.00 -10.50
CA VAL A 67 15.09 2.26 -11.68
C VAL A 67 14.30 2.70 -12.92
N ALA A 68 12.98 2.84 -12.78
CA ALA A 68 12.14 3.32 -13.88
C ALA A 68 12.50 4.75 -14.30
N HIS A 69 12.81 5.63 -13.35
CA HIS A 69 13.31 6.96 -13.67
C HIS A 69 14.62 6.87 -14.46
N TRP A 70 15.59 6.09 -13.97
CA TRP A 70 16.87 5.94 -14.65
C TRP A 70 16.71 5.45 -16.10
N LEU A 71 15.84 4.48 -16.35
CA LEU A 71 15.61 3.92 -17.68
C LEU A 71 14.80 4.82 -18.62
N TRP A 72 13.88 5.63 -18.09
CA TRP A 72 12.89 6.36 -18.89
C TRP A 72 12.83 7.87 -18.63
N HIS A 73 13.82 8.45 -17.93
CA HIS A 73 13.82 9.87 -17.56
C HIS A 73 13.68 10.82 -18.75
N ASP A 74 14.23 10.44 -19.91
CA ASP A 74 14.17 11.24 -21.14
C ASP A 74 12.83 11.13 -21.88
N THR A 75 11.95 10.22 -21.45
CA THR A 75 10.68 9.98 -22.13
C THR A 75 9.53 10.70 -21.42
N ALA A 76 8.64 11.32 -22.18
CA ALA A 76 7.39 11.87 -21.64
C ALA A 76 6.51 10.78 -21.00
N ALA A 77 6.71 9.51 -21.37
CA ALA A 77 6.00 8.37 -20.82
C ALA A 77 6.16 8.27 -19.29
N TYR A 78 7.37 8.46 -18.76
CA TYR A 78 7.58 8.41 -17.31
C TYR A 78 6.73 9.47 -16.60
N LEU A 79 6.77 10.72 -17.07
CA LEU A 79 5.98 11.83 -16.53
C LEU A 79 4.48 11.53 -16.53
N TYR A 80 3.94 11.06 -17.66
CA TYR A 80 2.50 10.78 -17.77
C TYR A 80 2.06 9.63 -16.85
N VAL A 81 2.89 8.59 -16.71
CA VAL A 81 2.58 7.47 -15.80
C VAL A 81 2.57 7.94 -14.35
N VAL A 82 3.60 8.67 -13.90
CA VAL A 82 3.64 9.14 -12.51
C VAL A 82 2.57 10.19 -12.21
N ALA A 83 2.22 11.01 -13.20
CA ALA A 83 1.09 11.95 -13.12
C ALA A 83 -0.25 11.23 -12.96
N ALA A 84 -0.51 10.22 -13.80
CA ALA A 84 -1.75 9.44 -13.74
C ALA A 84 -1.89 8.68 -12.41
N LEU A 85 -0.82 8.05 -11.93
CA LEU A 85 -0.82 7.35 -10.65
C LEU A 85 -1.03 8.30 -9.47
N THR A 86 -0.39 9.47 -9.50
CA THR A 86 -0.58 10.50 -8.46
C THR A 86 -1.99 11.05 -8.47
N ALA A 87 -2.55 11.35 -9.65
CA ALA A 87 -3.93 11.82 -9.77
C ALA A 87 -4.91 10.77 -9.21
N SER A 88 -4.73 9.49 -9.54
CA SER A 88 -5.52 8.40 -8.96
C SER A 88 -5.43 8.35 -7.43
N HIS A 89 -4.25 8.58 -6.86
CA HIS A 89 -4.06 8.63 -5.41
C HIS A 89 -4.84 9.80 -4.77
N VAL A 90 -4.67 11.00 -5.31
CA VAL A 90 -5.29 12.21 -4.78
C VAL A 90 -6.81 12.14 -4.89
N VAL A 91 -7.34 11.66 -6.02
CA VAL A 91 -8.78 11.45 -6.20
C VAL A 91 -9.32 10.42 -5.22
N SER A 92 -8.61 9.30 -4.99
CA SER A 92 -9.02 8.30 -4.01
C SER A 92 -9.03 8.84 -2.58
N LEU A 93 -8.04 9.67 -2.21
CA LEU A 93 -8.05 10.36 -0.92
C LEU A 93 -9.24 11.31 -0.84
N ALA A 94 -9.42 12.19 -1.82
CA ALA A 94 -10.52 13.14 -1.86
C ALA A 94 -11.89 12.45 -1.73
N ALA A 95 -12.11 11.34 -2.45
CA ALA A 95 -13.32 10.54 -2.33
C ALA A 95 -13.51 10.00 -0.90
N SER A 96 -12.46 9.46 -0.28
CA SER A 96 -12.54 8.96 1.10
C SER A 96 -12.87 10.03 2.16
N TRP A 97 -12.50 11.29 1.89
CA TRP A 97 -12.89 12.43 2.72
C TRP A 97 -14.34 12.86 2.45
N LEU A 98 -14.74 12.89 1.18
CA LEU A 98 -16.06 13.34 0.75
C LEU A 98 -17.18 12.37 1.18
N ASP A 99 -16.91 11.07 1.15
CA ASP A 99 -17.86 10.01 1.54
C ASP A 99 -17.92 9.77 3.06
N SER A 100 -17.30 10.64 3.89
CA SER A 100 -17.34 10.52 5.35
C SER A 100 -18.47 11.38 5.95
N PRO A 101 -19.39 10.77 6.73
CA PRO A 101 -19.25 10.86 8.18
C PRO A 101 -18.76 9.52 8.73
N THR A 102 -17.69 9.54 9.51
CA THR A 102 -17.05 8.32 10.01
C THR A 102 -18.04 7.46 10.82
N PRO A 103 -18.27 6.17 10.49
CA PRO A 103 -18.69 5.25 11.53
C PRO A 103 -17.54 5.16 12.53
N PRO A 104 -17.80 5.27 13.85
CA PRO A 104 -16.76 5.08 14.84
C PRO A 104 -16.10 3.72 14.57
N ARG A 105 -14.76 3.65 14.68
CA ARG A 105 -14.08 2.36 14.81
C ARG A 105 -14.66 1.70 16.05
N HIS A 106 -15.68 0.87 15.87
CA HIS A 106 -16.04 -0.11 16.86
C HIS A 106 -14.81 -0.99 16.97
N ILE A 107 -14.06 -0.82 18.06
CA ILE A 107 -13.17 -1.88 18.52
C ILE A 107 -14.12 -3.04 18.75
N VAL A 108 -14.24 -3.93 17.77
CA VAL A 108 -15.02 -5.16 17.91
C VAL A 108 -14.19 -6.02 18.84
N LEU A 109 -14.36 -5.75 20.13
CA LEU A 109 -13.85 -6.58 21.20
C LEU A 109 -14.52 -7.93 21.02
N ASN A 110 -13.77 -8.91 20.54
CA ASN A 110 -14.25 -10.28 20.51
C ASN A 110 -14.41 -10.73 21.98
N PRO A 111 -15.64 -10.95 22.48
CA PRO A 111 -15.86 -11.23 23.89
C PRO A 111 -15.14 -12.50 24.33
N LEU A 112 -14.98 -13.48 23.43
CA LEU A 112 -14.23 -14.70 23.69
C LEU A 112 -12.73 -14.44 23.87
N ALA A 113 -12.15 -13.51 23.13
CA ALA A 113 -10.73 -13.18 23.26
C ALA A 113 -10.43 -12.48 24.59
N ILE A 114 -11.35 -11.62 25.07
CA ILE A 114 -11.24 -10.98 26.39
C ILE A 114 -11.36 -12.03 27.49
N ASP A 115 -12.37 -12.91 27.39
CA ASP A 115 -12.62 -13.90 28.44
C ASP A 115 -11.46 -14.90 28.58
N MET A 116 -10.85 -15.30 27.46
CA MET A 116 -9.63 -16.12 27.49
C MET A 116 -8.44 -15.38 28.12
N ALA A 117 -8.21 -14.11 27.77
CA ALA A 117 -7.13 -13.31 28.34
C ALA A 117 -7.29 -13.10 29.86
N VAL A 118 -8.52 -12.83 30.32
CA VAL A 118 -8.82 -12.67 31.76
C VAL A 118 -8.65 -13.99 32.51
N ARG A 119 -8.99 -15.13 31.89
CA ARG A 119 -8.87 -16.45 32.52
C ARG A 119 -7.41 -16.89 32.66
N ASP A 120 -6.58 -16.57 31.68
CA ASP A 120 -5.15 -16.86 31.72
C ASP A 120 -4.45 -16.06 32.83
N GLN A 121 -4.84 -14.80 33.03
CA GLN A 121 -4.28 -13.93 34.06
C GLN A 121 -4.63 -14.32 35.52
N ARG A 122 -5.61 -15.21 35.72
CA ARG A 122 -6.04 -15.69 37.06
C ARG A 122 -5.42 -17.04 37.44
N ARG A 123 -4.66 -17.68 36.56
CA ARG A 123 -3.91 -18.91 36.87
C ARG A 123 -2.48 -18.57 37.26
#